data_AF-A0A7J8QCX0-F1
#
_entry.id   AF-A0A7J8QCX0-F1
#
_cell.length_a   1.000
_cell.length_b   1.000
_cell.length_c   1.000
_cell.angle_alpha   90.00
_cell.angle_beta   90.00
_cell.angle_gamma   90.00
#
_symmetry.space_group_name_H-M   'P 1'
#
loop_
_entity.id
_entity.type
_entity.pdbx_description
1 polymer ?
#
loop_
_entity_poly.entity_id
_entity_poly.type
_entity_poly.pdbx_seq_one_letter_code
_entity_poly.pdbx_strand_id
1 'polypeptide(L)'
;SSSSSPKRIKGHDGRNLQLKFKSKLSLPLFTGGKVEGEQGAAIHVSLIDANTGHVVTGSPESWATLDVVVLEGDFNNEDGDNWTQEEFDSHVVKEREGKRPLLTGDLQVILKEGVGTLGELTFTDNSSWIRCRKFRLGLKVASYSCEGIRIREAKTEAFTVKDHRGELYKKHYPPALNDEVWRLEKIGKDGSFHKKLNKAGIFTVEDFLILVVRDSQRLR
;
A
#
# COMPACT_ATOMS: atom_id res chain seq x y z
N SER A 1 -17.01 36.92 -12.89
CA SER A 1 -15.72 36.43 -12.37
C SER A 1 -15.85 36.23 -10.88
N SER A 2 -16.23 35.02 -10.46
CA SER A 2 -16.34 34.66 -9.04
C SER A 2 -14.94 34.43 -8.46
N SER A 3 -14.44 35.42 -7.72
CA SER A 3 -13.24 35.29 -6.88
C SER A 3 -13.49 34.22 -5.83
N SER A 4 -12.85 33.05 -5.95
CA SER A 4 -12.81 32.06 -4.88
C SER A 4 -11.95 32.61 -3.74
N SER A 5 -12.53 32.67 -2.54
CA SER A 5 -11.80 33.00 -1.32
C SER A 5 -10.64 32.00 -1.12
N PRO A 6 -9.46 32.43 -0.62
CA PRO A 6 -8.37 31.50 -0.35
C PRO A 6 -8.82 30.44 0.65
N LYS A 7 -8.59 29.16 0.33
CA LYS A 7 -8.83 28.03 1.24
C LYS A 7 -8.10 28.33 2.56
N ARG A 8 -8.81 28.65 3.65
CA ARG A 8 -8.18 28.90 4.97
C ARG A 8 -7.67 27.57 5.51
N ILE A 9 -6.36 27.32 5.37
CA ILE A 9 -5.72 26.11 5.94
C ILE A 9 -5.12 26.36 7.34
N LYS A 10 -5.07 27.61 7.79
CA LYS A 10 -4.54 27.96 9.12
C LYS A 10 -5.58 27.69 10.20
N GLY A 11 -5.13 27.04 11.29
CA GLY A 11 -5.92 26.87 12.51
C GLY A 11 -6.30 28.20 13.14
N HIS A 12 -7.24 28.18 14.09
CA HIS A 12 -7.73 29.37 14.81
C HIS A 12 -6.60 30.12 15.55
N ASP A 13 -5.53 29.41 15.90
CA ASP A 13 -4.32 29.93 16.57
C ASP A 13 -3.20 30.37 15.60
N GLY A 14 -3.44 30.33 14.29
CA GLY A 14 -2.46 30.67 13.25
C GLY A 14 -1.41 29.59 12.96
N ARG A 15 -1.41 28.48 13.71
CA ARG A 15 -0.53 27.34 13.43
C ARG A 15 -1.00 26.58 12.19
N ASN A 16 -0.03 26.04 11.45
CA ASN A 16 -0.30 25.27 10.24
C ASN A 16 0.13 23.82 10.48
N LEU A 17 -0.70 23.10 11.20
CA LEU A 17 -0.41 21.74 11.65
C LEU A 17 -0.67 20.74 10.52
N GLN A 18 0.27 19.81 10.30
CA GLN A 18 0.10 18.76 9.30
C GLN A 18 0.78 17.46 9.71
N LEU A 19 0.18 16.34 9.32
CA LEU A 19 0.76 15.01 9.44
C LEU A 19 1.74 14.76 8.30
N LYS A 20 2.79 13.99 8.56
CA LYS A 20 3.78 13.61 7.55
C LYS A 20 4.30 12.20 7.79
N PHE A 21 4.26 11.37 6.75
CA PHE A 21 5.01 10.12 6.73
C PHE A 21 6.51 10.41 6.68
N LYS A 22 7.28 9.81 7.58
CA LYS A 22 8.76 9.93 7.62
C LYS A 22 9.44 8.78 6.87
N SER A 23 8.82 7.61 6.84
CA SER A 23 9.33 6.42 6.16
C SER A 23 8.65 6.24 4.79
N LYS A 24 9.40 5.72 3.82
CA LYS A 24 8.84 5.20 2.57
C LYS A 24 8.37 3.76 2.77
N LEU A 25 7.33 3.37 2.05
CA LEU A 25 6.84 2.00 2.05
C LEU A 25 7.77 1.07 1.25
N SER A 26 7.94 -0.15 1.73
CA SER A 26 8.55 -1.23 0.96
C SER A 26 7.59 -1.67 -0.15
N LEU A 27 8.05 -1.57 -1.39
CA LEU A 27 7.29 -1.97 -2.58
C LEU A 27 8.02 -3.11 -3.31
N PRO A 28 7.30 -4.02 -3.99
CA PRO A 28 5.85 -4.04 -4.21
C PRO A 28 5.04 -4.58 -3.02
N LEU A 29 3.80 -4.11 -2.87
CA LEU A 29 2.84 -4.66 -1.90
C LEU A 29 1.96 -5.74 -2.54
N PHE A 30 1.61 -6.74 -1.74
CA PHE A 30 0.71 -7.83 -2.13
C PHE A 30 -0.45 -7.96 -1.14
N THR A 31 -1.59 -8.46 -1.61
CA THR A 31 -2.70 -8.83 -0.73
C THR A 31 -2.24 -9.87 0.29
N GLY A 32 -2.75 -9.81 1.52
CA GLY A 32 -2.32 -10.71 2.60
C GLY A 32 -0.90 -10.47 3.13
N GLY A 33 -0.10 -9.62 2.48
CA GLY A 33 1.24 -9.24 2.92
C GLY A 33 1.23 -8.08 3.91
N LYS A 34 2.21 -8.08 4.82
CA LYS A 34 2.44 -6.99 5.77
C LYS A 34 2.85 -5.72 5.03
N VAL A 35 2.24 -4.59 5.38
CA VAL A 35 2.71 -3.28 4.93
C VAL A 35 3.84 -2.83 5.85
N GLU A 36 5.01 -2.61 5.29
CA GLU A 36 6.24 -2.26 6.01
C GLU A 36 6.99 -1.12 5.32
N GLY A 37 7.94 -0.51 6.03
CA GLY A 37 8.86 0.47 5.47
C GLY A 37 10.00 -0.20 4.70
N GLU A 38 10.73 0.58 3.89
CA GLU A 38 11.91 0.10 3.16
C GLU A 38 12.86 -0.70 4.08
N GLN A 39 13.39 -1.81 3.57
CA GLN A 39 14.27 -2.72 4.31
C GLN A 39 13.64 -3.35 5.57
N GLY A 40 12.31 -3.46 5.64
CA GLY A 40 11.58 -4.01 6.79
C GLY A 40 11.48 -3.05 7.97
N ALA A 41 11.79 -1.76 7.77
CA ALA A 41 11.73 -0.76 8.81
C ALA A 41 10.28 -0.44 9.23
N ALA A 42 10.12 0.13 10.41
CA ALA A 42 8.84 0.65 10.86
C ALA A 42 8.43 1.90 10.06
N ILE A 43 7.12 2.10 9.89
CA ILE A 43 6.58 3.27 9.20
C ILE A 43 6.25 4.33 10.26
N HIS A 44 7.01 5.41 10.28
CA HIS A 44 6.80 6.50 11.22
C HIS A 44 5.99 7.65 10.61
N VAL A 45 5.17 8.27 11.45
CA VAL A 45 4.45 9.51 11.17
C VAL A 45 4.85 10.57 12.19
N SER A 46 4.89 11.83 11.76
CA SER A 46 5.06 12.97 12.64
C SER A 46 3.99 14.03 12.42
N LEU A 47 3.51 14.65 13.49
CA LEU A 47 2.83 15.93 13.46
C LEU A 47 3.88 17.06 13.41
N ILE A 48 3.80 17.92 12.40
CA ILE A 48 4.71 19.04 12.21
C ILE A 48 3.94 20.36 12.11
N ASP A 49 4.55 21.44 12.58
CA ASP A 49 4.11 22.80 12.23
C ASP A 49 4.77 23.17 10.90
N ALA A 50 3.98 23.31 9.84
CA ALA A 50 4.45 23.66 8.51
C ALA A 50 5.08 25.06 8.45
N ASN A 51 4.78 25.95 9.40
CA ASN A 51 5.41 27.27 9.47
C ASN A 51 6.87 27.19 9.90
N THR A 52 7.22 26.25 10.78
CA THR A 52 8.59 26.12 11.36
C THR A 52 9.34 24.88 10.86
N GLY A 53 8.62 23.89 10.35
CA GLY A 53 9.15 22.58 9.95
C GLY A 53 9.44 21.63 11.13
N HIS A 54 9.22 22.06 12.37
CA HIS A 54 9.52 21.27 13.56
C HIS A 54 8.38 20.32 13.95
N VAL A 55 8.74 19.22 14.61
CA VAL A 55 7.77 18.31 15.23
C VAL A 55 7.11 19.03 16.39
N VAL A 56 5.79 18.87 16.50
CA VAL A 56 5.00 19.48 17.57
C VAL A 56 5.08 18.60 18.81
N THR A 57 5.58 19.16 19.91
CA THR A 57 5.79 18.47 21.19
C THR A 57 5.14 19.25 22.34
N GLY A 58 4.79 18.58 23.43
CA GLY A 58 4.29 19.23 24.65
C GLY A 58 2.92 19.91 24.53
N SER A 59 2.16 19.66 23.47
CA SER A 59 0.79 20.17 23.29
C SER A 59 -0.23 19.04 23.14
N PRO A 60 -1.54 19.27 23.40
CA PRO A 60 -2.55 18.20 23.36
C PRO A 60 -2.58 17.45 22.02
N GLU A 61 -2.45 18.18 20.92
CA GLU A 61 -2.38 17.64 19.56
C GLU A 61 -1.15 16.75 19.29
N SER A 62 -0.07 16.90 20.06
CA SER A 62 1.08 16.00 19.97
C SER A 62 0.79 14.59 20.50
N TRP A 63 -0.38 14.38 21.11
CA TRP A 63 -0.88 13.09 21.59
C TRP A 63 -2.14 12.61 20.84
N ALA A 64 -2.40 13.17 19.65
CA ALA A 64 -3.57 12.82 18.85
C ALA A 64 -3.63 11.34 18.45
N THR A 65 -4.83 10.78 18.39
CA THR A 65 -5.07 9.50 17.72
C THR A 65 -5.40 9.74 16.26
N LEU A 66 -4.78 8.96 15.38
CA LEU A 66 -4.94 9.02 13.93
C LEU A 66 -5.60 7.76 13.41
N ASP A 67 -6.49 7.89 12.44
CA ASP A 67 -7.03 6.78 11.65
C ASP A 67 -6.19 6.58 10.38
N VAL A 68 -5.89 5.31 10.08
CA VAL A 68 -5.28 4.89 8.82
C VAL A 68 -6.37 4.58 7.81
N VAL A 69 -6.31 5.24 6.65
CA VAL A 69 -7.28 5.05 5.56
C VAL A 69 -6.59 4.72 4.25
N VAL A 70 -7.36 4.16 3.30
CA VAL A 70 -6.91 3.93 1.92
C VAL A 70 -7.49 5.02 1.04
N LEU A 71 -6.67 5.61 0.18
CA LEU A 71 -7.09 6.65 -0.76
C LEU A 71 -6.92 6.18 -2.21
N GLU A 72 -7.65 6.81 -3.13
CA GLU A 72 -7.45 6.64 -4.57
C GLU A 72 -6.04 7.06 -4.99
N GLY A 73 -5.39 6.26 -5.83
CA GLY A 73 -4.01 6.51 -6.24
C GLY A 73 -3.80 7.75 -7.10
N ASP A 74 -4.84 8.16 -7.83
CA ASP A 74 -4.89 9.37 -8.66
C ASP A 74 -5.33 10.61 -7.87
N PHE A 75 -5.46 10.54 -6.54
CA PHE A 75 -5.52 11.72 -5.69
C PHE A 75 -4.18 12.49 -5.75
N ASN A 76 -4.02 13.28 -6.81
CA ASN A 76 -2.92 14.19 -7.09
C ASN A 76 -3.48 15.60 -7.02
N ASN A 77 -2.77 16.49 -6.33
CA ASN A 77 -3.10 17.90 -6.35
C ASN A 77 -2.04 18.60 -7.21
N GLU A 78 -2.46 19.16 -8.35
CA GLU A 78 -1.58 19.91 -9.25
C GLU A 78 -1.05 21.21 -8.58
N ASP A 79 -1.77 21.70 -7.56
CA ASP A 79 -1.49 22.94 -6.82
C ASP A 79 -0.68 22.75 -5.52
N GLY A 80 0.05 21.64 -5.38
CA GLY A 80 0.75 21.27 -4.15
C GLY A 80 -0.19 20.69 -3.09
N ASP A 81 0.35 20.18 -1.98
CA ASP A 81 -0.38 19.42 -0.93
C ASP A 81 -1.43 20.26 -0.15
N ASN A 82 -2.42 20.81 -0.85
CA ASN A 82 -3.33 21.82 -0.36
C ASN A 82 -4.80 21.50 -0.66
N TRP A 83 -5.24 20.34 -0.17
CA TRP A 83 -6.63 19.88 -0.20
C TRP A 83 -7.43 20.35 1.02
N THR A 84 -8.76 20.38 0.89
CA THR A 84 -9.65 20.50 2.05
C THR A 84 -9.90 19.15 2.71
N GLN A 85 -10.47 19.13 3.91
CA GLN A 85 -10.80 17.88 4.60
C GLN A 85 -11.85 17.09 3.82
N GLU A 86 -12.83 17.77 3.23
CA GLU A 86 -13.88 17.15 2.42
C GLU A 86 -13.30 16.54 1.14
N GLU A 87 -12.34 17.24 0.52
CA GLU A 87 -11.61 16.72 -0.64
C GLU A 87 -10.77 15.48 -0.27
N PHE A 88 -10.14 15.46 0.90
CA PHE A 88 -9.45 14.25 1.36
C PHE A 88 -10.42 13.09 1.59
N ASP A 89 -11.52 13.34 2.30
CA ASP A 89 -12.52 12.33 2.65
C ASP A 89 -13.25 11.79 1.40
N SER A 90 -13.42 12.60 0.34
CA SER A 90 -14.03 12.14 -0.91
C SER A 90 -13.17 11.13 -1.68
N HIS A 91 -11.86 11.08 -1.43
CA HIS A 91 -10.94 10.12 -2.05
C HIS A 91 -10.71 8.86 -1.21
N VAL A 92 -11.38 8.73 -0.06
CA VAL A 92 -11.27 7.53 0.77
C VAL A 92 -11.97 6.35 0.09
N VAL A 93 -11.20 5.29 -0.16
CA VAL A 93 -11.66 4.07 -0.82
C VAL A 93 -12.20 3.10 0.19
N LYS A 94 -13.43 2.63 -0.04
CA LYS A 94 -14.03 1.52 0.70
C LYS A 94 -13.86 0.20 -0.03
N GLU A 95 -14.01 -0.90 0.71
CA GLU A 95 -14.09 -2.22 0.13
C GLU A 95 -15.22 -2.35 -0.90
N ARG A 96 -15.08 -3.32 -1.80
CA ARG A 96 -16.15 -3.69 -2.72
C ARG A 96 -17.31 -4.33 -1.96
N GLU A 97 -18.52 -4.13 -2.48
CA GLU A 97 -19.73 -4.72 -1.90
C GLU A 97 -19.57 -6.25 -1.71
N GLY A 98 -19.89 -6.73 -0.51
CA GLY A 98 -19.77 -8.14 -0.14
C GLY A 98 -18.33 -8.63 0.10
N LYS A 99 -17.32 -7.75 0.16
CA LYS A 99 -15.94 -8.10 0.52
C LYS A 99 -15.62 -7.73 1.97
N ARG A 100 -14.50 -8.27 2.45
CA ARG A 100 -13.89 -7.88 3.73
C ARG A 100 -13.37 -6.44 3.64
N PRO A 101 -13.16 -5.76 4.78
CA PRO A 101 -12.54 -4.43 4.79
C PRO A 101 -11.26 -4.41 3.96
N LEU A 102 -11.07 -3.35 3.17
CA LEU A 102 -9.97 -3.25 2.21
C LEU A 102 -8.59 -3.31 2.89
N LEU A 103 -8.51 -2.74 4.09
CA LEU A 103 -7.34 -2.72 4.97
C LEU A 103 -7.74 -3.33 6.32
N THR A 104 -6.89 -4.20 6.86
CA THR A 104 -7.08 -4.86 8.16
C THR A 104 -5.82 -4.78 9.02
N GLY A 105 -5.97 -4.91 10.33
CA GLY A 105 -4.88 -4.83 11.31
C GLY A 105 -5.05 -3.61 12.22
N ASP A 106 -3.94 -2.98 12.59
CA ASP A 106 -3.88 -1.83 13.49
C ASP A 106 -4.19 -0.53 12.73
N LEU A 107 -5.48 -0.25 12.52
CA LEU A 107 -5.96 0.90 11.76
C LEU A 107 -5.89 2.24 12.51
N GLN A 108 -5.30 2.28 13.70
CA GLN A 108 -5.10 3.49 14.49
C GLN A 108 -3.66 3.67 14.92
N VAL A 109 -3.22 4.92 14.95
CA VAL A 109 -1.88 5.32 15.41
C VAL A 109 -2.02 6.38 16.48
N ILE A 110 -1.43 6.15 17.64
CA ILE A 110 -1.39 7.13 18.73
C ILE A 110 -0.07 7.89 18.63
N LEU A 111 -0.14 9.22 18.53
CA LEU A 111 1.03 10.07 18.62
C LEU A 111 1.51 10.16 20.07
N LYS A 112 2.83 10.23 20.26
CA LYS A 112 3.50 10.56 21.52
C LYS A 112 4.55 11.60 21.23
N GLU A 113 4.42 12.78 21.84
CA GLU A 113 5.29 13.93 21.53
C GLU A 113 5.38 14.19 20.02
N GLY A 114 4.23 14.08 19.34
CA GLY A 114 4.09 14.36 17.91
C GLY A 114 4.59 13.25 16.99
N VAL A 115 5.04 12.11 17.51
CA VAL A 115 5.54 10.99 16.70
C VAL A 115 4.71 9.74 16.94
N GLY A 116 4.33 9.07 15.85
CA GLY A 116 3.59 7.81 15.86
C GLY A 116 4.27 6.77 14.98
N THR A 117 3.95 5.51 15.21
CA THR A 117 4.41 4.38 14.39
C THR A 117 3.20 3.57 13.97
N LEU A 118 3.07 3.29 12.67
CA LEU A 118 1.99 2.43 12.18
C LEU A 118 2.20 1.01 12.69
N GLY A 119 1.10 0.39 13.14
CA GLY A 119 1.09 -1.01 13.54
C GLY A 119 1.04 -1.96 12.34
N GLU A 120 0.62 -3.21 12.58
CA GLU A 120 0.55 -4.20 11.51
C GLU A 120 -0.65 -3.96 10.61
N LEU A 121 -0.41 -3.82 9.30
CA LEU A 121 -1.44 -3.54 8.31
C LEU A 121 -1.36 -4.54 7.16
N THR A 122 -2.50 -4.89 6.60
CA THR A 122 -2.59 -5.80 5.44
C THR A 122 -3.75 -5.43 4.53
N PHE A 123 -3.50 -5.42 3.22
CA PHE A 123 -4.54 -5.26 2.22
C PHE A 123 -5.24 -6.59 1.93
N THR A 124 -6.58 -6.58 1.88
CA THR A 124 -7.37 -7.79 1.61
C THR A 124 -7.73 -7.95 0.13
N ASP A 125 -7.66 -6.87 -0.65
CA ASP A 125 -7.93 -6.84 -2.08
C ASP A 125 -6.82 -6.10 -2.83
N ASN A 126 -6.63 -6.46 -4.10
CA ASN A 126 -5.60 -5.86 -4.95
C ASN A 126 -6.10 -4.52 -5.51
N SER A 127 -5.21 -3.70 -6.06
CA SER A 127 -5.59 -2.39 -6.60
C SER A 127 -6.09 -2.45 -8.05
N SER A 128 -6.16 -3.61 -8.70
CA SER A 128 -6.47 -3.67 -10.14
C SER A 128 -7.91 -3.33 -10.51
N TRP A 129 -8.84 -3.40 -9.54
CA TRP A 129 -10.26 -3.15 -9.76
C TRP A 129 -10.63 -1.66 -9.73
N ILE A 130 -9.79 -0.80 -9.14
CA ILE A 130 -10.00 0.64 -9.15
C ILE A 130 -9.44 1.26 -10.43
N ARG A 131 -10.06 2.35 -10.90
CA ARG A 131 -9.76 3.01 -12.18
C ARG A 131 -8.27 3.31 -12.37
N CYS A 132 -7.61 3.90 -11.37
CA CYS A 132 -6.20 4.30 -11.43
C CYS A 132 -5.21 3.14 -11.15
N ARG A 133 -5.74 1.95 -10.81
CA ARG A 133 -4.99 0.74 -10.47
C ARG A 133 -3.98 0.88 -9.32
N LYS A 134 -4.10 1.94 -8.53
CA LYS A 134 -3.19 2.30 -7.45
C LYS A 134 -3.99 2.76 -6.24
N PHE A 135 -3.39 2.57 -5.07
CA PHE A 135 -3.85 3.12 -3.81
C PHE A 135 -2.80 4.07 -3.23
N ARG A 136 -3.19 4.85 -2.23
CA ARG A 136 -2.29 5.53 -1.29
C ARG A 136 -2.73 5.16 0.13
N LEU A 137 -1.80 5.21 1.08
CA LEU A 137 -2.18 5.25 2.50
C LEU A 137 -2.40 6.70 2.91
N GLY A 138 -3.49 6.95 3.62
CA GLY A 138 -3.82 8.23 4.22
C GLY A 138 -3.80 8.14 5.74
N LEU A 139 -3.51 9.28 6.39
CA LEU A 139 -3.67 9.46 7.83
C LEU A 139 -4.50 10.70 8.09
N LYS A 140 -5.52 10.58 8.93
CA LYS A 140 -6.31 11.71 9.42
C LYS A 140 -6.50 11.59 10.92
N VAL A 141 -6.78 12.71 11.58
CA VAL A 141 -7.11 12.70 13.01
C VAL A 141 -8.43 11.97 13.22
N ALA A 142 -8.48 11.10 14.22
CA ALA A 142 -9.71 10.38 14.57
C ALA A 142 -10.79 11.37 15.04
N SER A 143 -12.06 11.10 14.72
CA SER A 143 -13.17 12.06 14.97
C SER A 143 -13.34 12.46 16.44
N TYR A 144 -12.92 11.62 17.38
CA TYR A 144 -12.97 11.86 18.82
C TYR A 144 -11.70 12.54 19.38
N SER A 145 -10.70 12.80 18.53
CA SER A 145 -9.41 13.36 18.92
C SER A 145 -9.27 14.81 18.43
N CYS A 146 -8.69 15.68 19.26
CA CYS A 146 -8.33 17.06 18.90
C CYS A 146 -9.48 17.88 18.28
N GLU A 147 -10.64 17.90 18.95
CA GLU A 147 -11.82 18.63 18.49
C GLU A 147 -11.53 20.13 18.28
N GLY A 148 -12.00 20.68 17.17
CA GLY A 148 -11.84 22.10 16.82
C GLY A 148 -10.45 22.51 16.30
N ILE A 149 -9.48 21.60 16.26
CA ILE A 149 -8.13 21.88 15.74
C ILE A 149 -7.99 21.33 14.32
N ARG A 150 -7.68 22.20 13.35
CA ARG A 150 -7.37 21.77 11.98
C ARG A 150 -5.94 21.23 11.92
N ILE A 151 -5.81 19.92 11.73
CA ILE A 151 -4.56 19.24 11.42
C ILE A 151 -4.66 18.62 10.03
N ARG A 152 -3.85 19.08 9.08
CA ARG A 152 -3.84 18.56 7.71
C ARG A 152 -3.42 17.10 7.68
N GLU A 153 -4.15 16.32 6.88
CA GLU A 153 -3.96 14.90 6.67
C GLU A 153 -2.61 14.61 5.98
N ALA A 154 -2.13 13.37 6.10
CA ALA A 154 -1.00 12.89 5.31
C ALA A 154 -1.45 11.89 4.27
N LYS A 155 -0.73 11.79 3.16
CA LYS A 155 -0.83 10.67 2.23
C LYS A 155 0.56 10.21 1.79
N THR A 156 0.69 8.93 1.47
CA THR A 156 1.90 8.39 0.84
C THR A 156 1.90 8.66 -0.66
N GLU A 157 3.01 8.34 -1.32
CA GLU A 157 3.02 8.13 -2.77
C GLU A 157 2.07 7.01 -3.19
N ALA A 158 1.62 7.06 -4.45
CA ALA A 158 0.73 6.06 -5.01
C ALA A 158 1.47 4.76 -5.31
N PHE A 159 0.87 3.63 -4.95
CA PHE A 159 1.44 2.30 -5.15
C PHE A 159 0.40 1.30 -5.66
N THR A 160 0.87 0.23 -6.31
CA THR A 160 0.03 -0.89 -6.72
C THR A 160 0.06 -1.96 -5.63
N VAL A 161 -1.12 -2.47 -5.27
CA VAL A 161 -1.25 -3.69 -4.46
C VAL A 161 -1.56 -4.83 -5.41
N LYS A 162 -0.68 -5.82 -5.47
CA LYS A 162 -0.82 -6.98 -6.35
C LYS A 162 -1.54 -8.12 -5.64
N ASP A 163 -2.18 -9.00 -6.41
CA ASP A 163 -2.75 -10.22 -5.86
C ASP A 163 -1.63 -11.17 -5.39
N HIS A 164 -1.76 -11.73 -4.18
CA HIS A 164 -0.78 -12.66 -3.61
C HIS A 164 -0.48 -13.86 -4.51
N ARG A 165 -1.45 -14.31 -5.31
CA ARG A 165 -1.25 -15.39 -6.29
C ARG A 165 -0.18 -15.03 -7.32
N GLY A 166 -0.06 -13.75 -7.66
CA GLY A 166 0.97 -13.26 -8.58
C GLY A 166 2.40 -13.47 -8.06
N GLU A 167 2.61 -13.40 -6.74
CA GLU A 167 3.91 -13.70 -6.12
C GLU A 167 4.14 -15.22 -6.06
N LEU A 168 3.14 -15.97 -5.58
CA LEU A 168 3.24 -17.43 -5.49
C LEU A 168 3.50 -18.07 -6.86
N TYR A 169 2.91 -17.56 -7.93
CA TYR A 169 3.00 -18.14 -9.28
C TYR A 169 4.04 -17.48 -10.19
N LYS A 170 4.94 -16.65 -9.63
CA LYS A 170 5.98 -15.95 -10.40
C LYS A 170 6.88 -16.95 -11.15
N LYS A 171 7.14 -16.66 -12.42
CA LYS A 171 8.11 -17.42 -13.22
C LYS A 171 9.52 -17.06 -12.77
N HIS A 172 10.40 -18.04 -12.72
CA HIS A 172 11.79 -17.80 -12.34
C HIS A 172 12.61 -17.45 -13.59
N TYR A 173 13.46 -16.44 -13.47
CA TYR A 173 14.40 -16.06 -14.51
C TYR A 173 15.74 -15.60 -13.90
N PRO A 174 16.85 -16.27 -14.23
CA PRO A 174 16.91 -17.53 -14.97
C PRO A 174 16.26 -18.67 -14.16
N PRO A 175 15.59 -19.65 -14.82
CA PRO A 175 15.12 -20.85 -14.12
C PRO A 175 16.29 -21.63 -13.53
N ALA A 176 16.14 -22.10 -12.30
CA ALA A 176 17.08 -23.01 -11.64
C ALA A 176 16.72 -24.47 -11.93
N LEU A 177 17.70 -25.37 -11.91
CA LEU A 177 17.49 -26.81 -12.21
C LEU A 177 16.48 -27.46 -11.26
N ASN A 178 16.51 -27.06 -9.98
CA ASN A 178 15.63 -27.54 -8.93
C ASN A 178 14.27 -26.82 -8.89
N ASP A 179 14.01 -25.86 -9.77
CA ASP A 179 12.68 -25.26 -9.87
C ASP A 179 11.67 -26.31 -10.33
N GLU A 180 10.46 -26.24 -9.79
CA GLU A 180 9.34 -27.01 -10.34
C GLU A 180 9.11 -26.61 -11.82
N VAL A 181 8.78 -27.58 -12.67
CA VAL A 181 8.68 -27.39 -14.13
C VAL A 181 7.67 -26.31 -14.52
N TRP A 182 6.64 -26.09 -13.69
CA TRP A 182 5.68 -25.02 -13.91
C TRP A 182 6.26 -23.61 -13.69
N ARG A 183 7.47 -23.45 -13.15
CA ARG A 183 8.16 -22.16 -13.09
C ARG A 183 8.67 -21.69 -14.45
N LEU A 184 8.76 -22.59 -15.44
CA LEU A 184 9.06 -22.24 -16.83
C LEU A 184 7.93 -21.43 -17.46
N GLU A 185 8.27 -20.59 -18.43
CA GLU A 185 7.27 -19.83 -19.19
C GLU A 185 6.24 -20.75 -19.86
N LYS A 186 5.01 -20.25 -20.01
CA LYS A 186 3.87 -20.93 -20.67
C LYS A 186 3.33 -22.19 -19.97
N ILE A 187 3.92 -22.64 -18.86
CA ILE A 187 3.39 -23.78 -18.08
C ILE A 187 2.70 -23.28 -16.81
N GLY A 188 1.37 -23.20 -16.77
CA GLY A 188 0.66 -22.78 -15.54
C GLY A 188 0.71 -23.83 -14.42
N LYS A 189 0.88 -23.42 -13.16
CA LYS A 189 0.74 -24.32 -11.99
C LYS A 189 -0.65 -24.96 -12.03
N ASP A 190 -0.70 -26.27 -11.81
CA ASP A 190 -1.89 -27.13 -11.94
C ASP A 190 -2.65 -27.07 -13.28
N GLY A 191 -2.04 -26.46 -14.30
CA GLY A 191 -2.56 -26.39 -15.67
C GLY A 191 -2.42 -27.72 -16.42
N SER A 192 -3.00 -27.78 -17.62
CA SER A 192 -3.01 -28.98 -18.46
C SER A 192 -1.61 -29.50 -18.77
N PHE A 193 -0.68 -28.61 -19.15
CA PHE A 193 0.72 -28.96 -19.42
C PHE A 193 1.45 -29.45 -18.17
N HIS A 194 1.33 -28.75 -17.04
CA HIS A 194 1.95 -29.17 -15.77
C HIS A 194 1.48 -30.56 -15.35
N LYS A 195 0.17 -30.83 -15.42
CA LYS A 195 -0.39 -32.15 -15.09
C LYS A 195 0.10 -33.25 -16.03
N LYS A 196 0.26 -32.96 -17.33
CA LYS A 196 0.80 -33.92 -18.32
C LYS A 196 2.28 -34.23 -18.03
N LEU A 197 3.09 -33.20 -17.76
CA LEU A 197 4.52 -33.35 -17.43
C LEU A 197 4.71 -34.15 -16.14
N ASN A 198 3.96 -33.85 -15.08
CA ASN A 198 4.03 -34.60 -13.83
C ASN A 198 3.64 -36.07 -14.03
N LYS A 199 2.61 -36.36 -14.84
CA LYS A 199 2.24 -37.74 -15.20
C LYS A 199 3.33 -38.47 -15.99
N ALA A 200 4.16 -37.74 -16.73
CA ALA A 200 5.31 -38.27 -17.45
C ALA A 200 6.59 -38.35 -16.59
N GLY A 201 6.51 -38.04 -15.29
CA GLY A 201 7.65 -38.05 -14.37
C GLY A 201 8.56 -36.83 -14.46
N ILE A 202 8.09 -35.72 -15.07
CA ILE A 202 8.85 -34.49 -15.25
C ILE A 202 8.34 -33.47 -14.24
N PHE A 203 9.06 -33.30 -13.14
CA PHE A 203 8.65 -32.44 -12.03
C PHE A 203 9.46 -31.16 -11.95
N THR A 204 10.71 -31.21 -12.39
CA THR A 204 11.68 -30.10 -12.29
C THR A 204 12.14 -29.59 -13.65
N VAL A 205 12.80 -28.44 -13.65
CA VAL A 205 13.50 -27.91 -14.84
C VAL A 205 14.59 -28.87 -15.31
N GLU A 206 15.30 -29.53 -14.39
CA GLU A 206 16.29 -30.56 -14.72
C GLU A 206 15.67 -31.73 -15.49
N ASP A 207 14.58 -32.31 -14.97
CA ASP A 207 13.88 -33.41 -15.65
C ASP A 207 13.46 -33.02 -17.07
N PHE A 208 12.97 -31.79 -17.22
CA PHE A 208 12.54 -31.25 -18.50
C PHE A 208 13.71 -31.13 -19.48
N LEU A 209 14.86 -30.60 -19.04
CA LEU A 209 16.06 -30.47 -19.86
C LEU A 209 16.63 -31.83 -20.27
N ILE A 210 16.67 -32.80 -19.35
CA ILE A 210 17.10 -34.17 -19.64
C ILE A 210 16.23 -34.77 -20.75
N LEU A 211 14.91 -34.57 -20.70
CA LEU A 211 14.02 -35.07 -21.74
C LEU A 211 14.19 -34.34 -23.07
N VAL A 212 14.37 -33.01 -23.07
CA VAL A 212 14.64 -32.24 -24.31
C VAL A 212 15.86 -32.80 -25.04
N VAL A 213 16.93 -33.14 -24.31
CA VAL A 213 18.16 -33.67 -24.89
C VAL A 213 18.01 -35.13 -25.33
N ARG A 214 17.32 -35.97 -24.54
CA ARG A 214 17.21 -37.41 -24.81
C ARG A 214 16.16 -37.75 -25.87
N ASP A 215 15.01 -37.08 -25.84
CA ASP A 215 13.86 -37.39 -26.71
C ASP A 215 12.86 -36.23 -26.77
N SER A 216 13.20 -35.20 -27.56
CA SER A 216 12.38 -34.00 -27.70
C SER A 216 11.00 -34.25 -28.32
N GLN A 217 10.77 -35.38 -29.00
CA GLN A 217 9.48 -35.67 -29.64
C GLN A 217 8.40 -35.97 -28.60
N ARG A 218 8.78 -36.49 -27.43
CA ARG A 218 7.84 -36.77 -26.32
C ARG A 218 7.27 -35.52 -25.63
N LEU A 219 7.80 -34.34 -25.96
CA LEU A 219 7.34 -33.04 -25.45
C LEU A 219 6.33 -32.35 -26.39
N ARG A 220 6.06 -32.92 -27.58
CA ARG A 220 5.10 -32.38 -28.56
C ARG A 220 3.67 -32.85 -28.28
#